data_AF-A0A212KY10-F1
#
_entry.id   AF-A0A212KY10-F1
#
_cell.length_a   1.000
_cell.length_b   1.000
_cell.length_c   1.000
_cell.angle_alpha   90.00
_cell.angle_beta   90.00
_cell.angle_gamma   90.00
#
_symmetry.space_group_name_H-M   'P 1'
#
loop_
_entity.id
_entity.type
_entity.pdbx_description
1 polymer ?
#
loop_
_entity_poly.entity_id
_entity_poly.type
_entity_poly.pdbx_seq_one_letter_code
_entity_poly.pdbx_strand_id
1 'polypeptide(L)' 'MPLADTTIYEMEQRGEFPKRFFLTPRCVVWNLAEVEAWLDDRRRASDADTLRKAPAPDVRQRRARPVKVRTKQS' A
#
# COMPACT_ATOMS: atom_id res chain seq x y z
N MET A 1 -3.16 -1.31 -7.59
CA MET A 1 -2.17 -2.13 -6.86
C MET A 1 -2.94 -3.20 -6.11
N PRO A 2 -2.74 -4.50 -6.39
CA PRO A 2 -3.34 -5.56 -5.56
C PRO A 2 -2.54 -5.66 -4.25
N LEU A 3 -3.24 -5.64 -3.12
CA LEU A 3 -2.68 -6.05 -1.82
C LEU A 3 -2.48 -7.58 -1.85
N ALA A 4 -1.58 -8.09 -1.00
CA ALA A 4 -1.46 -9.53 -0.84
C ALA A 4 -2.73 -10.11 -0.18
N ASP A 5 -3.13 -11.32 -0.56
CA ASP A 5 -4.34 -11.98 -0.03
C ASP A 5 -4.33 -12.11 1.50
N THR A 6 -3.15 -12.33 2.08
CA THR A 6 -2.95 -12.40 3.54
C THR A 6 -3.23 -11.05 4.20
N THR A 7 -2.76 -9.96 3.59
CA THR A 7 -3.02 -8.60 4.07
C THR A 7 -4.51 -8.27 3.98
N ILE A 8 -5.18 -8.67 2.90
CA ILE A 8 -6.63 -8.47 2.76
C ILE A 8 -7.38 -9.22 3.87
N TYR A 9 -7.04 -10.49 4.13
CA TYR A 9 -7.66 -11.27 5.20
C TYR A 9 -7.45 -10.66 6.59
N GLU A 10 -6.22 -10.24 6.91
CA GLU A 10 -5.92 -9.58 8.19
C GLU A 10 -6.71 -8.28 8.38
N MET A 11 -6.85 -7.50 7.30
CA MET A 11 -7.61 -6.25 7.35
C MET A 11 -9.11 -6.49 7.43
N GLU A 12 -9.64 -7.53 6.78
CA GLU A 12 -11.04 -7.96 6.94
C GLU A 12 -11.31 -8.36 8.40
N GLN A 13 -10.40 -9.10 9.05
CA GLN A 13 -10.53 -9.48 10.47
C GLN A 13 -10.54 -8.26 11.40
N ARG A 14 -9.76 -7.22 11.07
CA ARG A 14 -9.70 -5.96 11.82
C ARG A 14 -10.85 -5.01 11.51
N GLY A 15 -11.70 -5.31 10.52
CA GLY A 15 -12.75 -4.42 10.04
C GLY A 15 -12.23 -3.19 9.29
N GLU A 16 -10.96 -3.22 8.86
CA GLU A 16 -10.30 -2.13 8.14
C GLU A 16 -10.41 -2.28 6.62
N PHE A 17 -11.11 -3.31 6.14
CA PHE A 17 -11.36 -3.59 4.74
C PHE A 17 -12.83 -4.00 4.53
N PRO A 18 -13.47 -3.63 3.40
CA PRO A 18 -14.84 -4.01 3.08
C PRO A 18 -15.07 -5.52 3.19
N LYS A 19 -16.24 -5.91 3.67
CA LYS A 19 -16.57 -7.32 3.87
C LYS A 19 -16.89 -7.99 2.53
N ARG A 20 -16.24 -9.11 2.26
CA ARG A 20 -16.53 -9.93 1.08
C ARG A 20 -17.92 -10.56 1.11
N PHE A 21 -18.52 -10.72 -0.07
CA PHE A 21 -19.72 -11.54 -0.28
C PHE A 21 -19.61 -12.36 -1.55
N PHE A 22 -20.44 -13.40 -1.66
CA PHE A 22 -20.42 -14.33 -2.77
C PHE A 22 -21.54 -14.00 -3.75
N LEU A 23 -21.20 -13.72 -5.02
CA LEU A 23 -22.19 -13.71 -6.10
C LEU A 23 -22.55 -15.14 -6.50
N THR A 24 -21.54 -16.02 -6.50
CA THR A 24 -21.68 -17.45 -6.77
C THR A 24 -20.67 -18.22 -5.89
N PRO A 25 -20.75 -19.56 -5.77
CA PRO A 25 -19.86 -20.33 -4.88
C PRO A 25 -18.36 -20.15 -5.13
N ARG A 26 -17.95 -19.68 -6.32
CA ARG A 26 -16.53 -19.43 -6.68
C ARG A 26 -16.25 -17.96 -7.00
N CYS A 27 -17.24 -17.07 -6.87
CA CYS A 27 -17.10 -15.66 -7.19
C CYS A 27 -17.29 -14.82 -5.92
N VAL A 28 -16.17 -14.46 -5.31
CA VAL A 28 -16.08 -13.55 -4.17
C VAL A 28 -15.87 -12.15 -4.71
N VAL A 29 -16.69 -11.22 -4.24
CA VAL A 29 -16.61 -9.80 -4.63
C VAL A 29 -16.74 -8.91 -3.41
N TRP A 30 -16.41 -7.63 -3.60
CA TRP A 30 -16.64 -6.55 -2.64
C TRP A 30 -17.60 -5.54 -3.23
N ASN A 31 -18.30 -4.81 -2.35
CA ASN A 31 -19.17 -3.72 -2.78
C ASN A 31 -18.31 -2.56 -3.30
N LEU A 32 -18.62 -2.06 -4.48
CA LEU A 32 -17.86 -0.97 -5.09
C LEU A 32 -17.84 0.28 -4.21
N ALA A 33 -19.00 0.70 -3.69
CA ALA A 33 -19.11 1.92 -2.89
C ALA A 33 -18.31 1.84 -1.58
N GLU A 34 -18.26 0.66 -0.95
CA GLU A 34 -17.45 0.43 0.25
C GLU A 34 -15.95 0.48 -0.07
N VAL A 35 -15.54 -0.10 -1.20
CA VAL A 35 -14.15 -0.06 -1.66
C VAL A 35 -13.73 1.36 -2.03
N GLU A 36 -14.60 2.13 -2.69
CA GLU A 36 -14.35 3.53 -3.03
C GLU A 36 -14.20 4.39 -1.77
N ALA A 37 -15.13 4.28 -0.81
CA ALA A 37 -15.04 4.98 0.46
C ALA A 37 -13.74 4.64 1.22
N TRP A 38 -13.36 3.36 1.25
CA TRP A 38 -12.12 2.88 1.86
C TRP A 38 -10.86 3.44 1.17
N LEU A 39 -10.85 3.52 -0.16
CA LEU A 39 -9.75 4.12 -0.92
C LEU A 39 -9.61 5.61 -0.61
N ASP A 40 -10.72 6.34 -0.52
CA ASP A 40 -10.73 7.77 -0.22
C ASP A 40 -10.29 8.06 1.22
N ASP A 41 -10.68 7.24 2.19
CA ASP A 41 -10.19 7.33 3.57
C ASP A 41 -8.67 7.09 3.63
N ARG A 42 -8.16 6.09 2.91
CA ARG A 42 -6.70 5.84 2.84
C ARG A 42 -5.94 6.95 2.13
N ARG A 43 -6.52 7.54 1.07
CA ARG A 43 -5.92 8.68 0.39
C ARG A 43 -5.81 9.86 1.35
N ARG A 44 -6.89 10.19 2.07
CA ARG A 44 -6.89 11.23 3.11
C ARG A 44 -5.88 10.95 4.21
N ALA A 45 -5.77 9.70 4.68
CA ALA A 45 -4.76 9.32 5.67
C ALA A 45 -3.31 9.45 5.16
N SER A 46 -3.06 9.10 3.90
CA SER A 46 -1.76 9.34 3.25
C SER A 46 -1.46 10.83 3.11
N ASP A 47 -2.44 11.65 2.74
CA ASP A 47 -2.26 13.09 2.57
C ASP A 47 -2.06 13.81 3.92
N ALA A 48 -2.69 13.30 4.98
CA ALA A 48 -2.49 13.74 6.36
C ALA A 48 -1.18 13.20 7.01
N ASP A 49 -0.33 12.49 6.25
CA ASP A 49 0.91 11.82 6.72
C ASP A 49 0.72 10.86 7.92
N THR A 50 -0.52 10.43 8.19
CA THR A 50 -0.80 9.44 9.24
C THR A 50 -0.37 8.03 8.82
N LEU A 51 -0.41 7.76 7.51
CA LEU A 51 0.26 6.62 6.89
C LEU A 51 1.66 7.05 6.44
N ARG A 52 2.63 7.01 7.36
CA ARG A 52 4.04 7.32 7.06
C ARG A 52 4.49 6.56 5.83
N LYS A 53 4.77 7.30 4.75
CA LYS A 53 5.45 6.74 3.58
C LYS A 53 6.81 6.24 4.05
N ALA A 54 7.21 5.05 3.61
CA ALA A 54 8.57 4.59 3.85
C ALA A 54 9.53 5.68 3.33
N PRO A 55 10.56 6.07 4.12
CA PRO A 55 11.51 7.08 3.66
C PRO A 55 12.09 6.62 2.32
N ALA A 56 12.28 7.58 1.41
CA ALA A 56 12.87 7.28 0.11
C ALA A 56 14.19 6.53 0.34
N PRO A 57 14.42 5.39 -0.33
CA PRO A 57 15.60 4.58 -0.07
C PRO A 57 16.85 5.40 -0.40
N ASP A 58 17.79 5.49 0.55
CA ASP A 58 19.07 6.15 0.31
C ASP A 58 19.82 5.41 -0.81
N VAL A 59 19.89 6.05 -1.97
CA VAL A 59 20.50 5.50 -3.19
C VAL A 59 22.00 5.26 -3.04
N ARG A 60 22.65 5.88 -2.05
CA ARG A 60 24.07 5.69 -1.74
C ARG A 60 24.34 4.36 -1.02
N GLN A 61 23.33 3.79 -0.36
CA GLN A 61 23.41 2.49 0.32
C GLN A 61 23.13 1.31 -0.62
N ARG A 62 22.92 1.55 -1.92
CA ARG A 62 22.60 0.50 -2.88
C ARG A 62 23.81 -0.41 -3.11
N ARG A 63 23.68 -1.68 -2.72
CA ARG A 63 24.67 -2.73 -2.99
C ARG A 63 24.85 -3.02 -4.48
N ALA A 64 23.78 -2.87 -5.27
CA ALA A 64 23.80 -3.01 -6.72
C ALA A 64 23.65 -1.62 -7.40
N ARG A 65 24.59 -1.28 -8.30
CA ARG A 65 24.70 0.04 -8.98
C ARG A 65 24.86 1.24 -8.02
N PRO A 66 25.97 1.29 -7.27
CA PRO A 66 26.26 2.42 -6.39
C PRO A 66 26.44 3.72 -7.19
N VAL A 67 26.00 4.84 -6.62
CA VAL A 67 26.18 6.17 -7.20
C VAL A 67 27.65 6.57 -7.06
N LYS A 68 28.32 6.87 -8.17
CA LYS A 68 29.71 7.38 -8.17
C LYS A 68 29.72 8.78 -7.55
N VAL A 69 30.34 8.95 -6.38
CA VAL A 69 30.54 10.26 -5.77
C VAL A 69 31.61 11.00 -6.58
N ARG A 70 31.28 12.15 -7.17
CA ARG A 70 32.25 12.95 -7.93
C ARG A 70 33.06 13.81 -6.95
N THR A 71 34.20 13.30 -6.52
CA THR A 71 35.16 14.04 -5.69
C THR A 71 35.71 15.21 -6.52
N LYS A 72 35.43 16.45 -6.12
CA LYS A 72 36.16 17.63 -6.63
C LYS A 72 37.53 17.63 -5.96
N GLN A 73 38.59 17.46 -6.74
CA GLN A 73 39.98 17.68 -6.30
C GLN A 73 40.26 19.17 -6.23
N SER A 74 40.84 19.59 -5.11
CA SER A 74 41.51 20.89 -4.91
C SER A 74 42.88 20.90 -5.57
#